data_AF-A0A7S0JMV3-F1
#
_entry.id   AF-A0A7S0JMV3-F1
#
_cell.length_a   1.000
_cell.length_b   1.000
_cell.length_c   1.000
_cell.angle_alpha   90.00
_cell.angle_beta   90.00
_cell.angle_gamma   90.00
#
_symmetry.space_group_name_H-M   'P 1'
#
loop_
_entity.id
_entity.type
_entity.pdbx_description
1 polymer ?
#
loop_
_entity_poly.entity_id
_entity_poly.type
_entity_poly.pdbx_seq_one_letter_code
_entity_poly.pdbx_strand_id
1 'polypeptide(L)'
;ASLDHSWLKTTCMPALTALVRLHAHAFRRLEPLLPNLLSLLEACADQEIEGLARIGVACFRVLLEEAAPRFGPAPWALVVASLRRLFEASRPRSLVDCREFLLGGPAAFSDDEADDHEAASATGAGAGAGGGAAAPQQPTLPAKVPPPVGASVLTRYGRAAFRSVRADGTWLLSFGGGTLYAPDGVCVIGEIVASPVGEQLRPLRDDSALTAAAQAAPVDDGAPRPLPFNSVRVVTQCVVQVELIQTVSAMAARGTLRPLGAHLVSELLDELEAAAAFARNFNADRPLRRALWRSGFMRFARQNKLPSLLRQETTASNCLVGLVRTLLEVADCVEPAAAAKPESKADGGADAAEPRAPLLGIEPAIARKEGLARLRALAQGVVWRSARMAREHAAATAKHGSIVGATHRSSASEATDRKLEREGEAFAPIVVAVLGLAGSLKPDVLRPQLSWLWPLLCDLVAHGSRDAREAVAHILRETVPQHAACLQPAEAEDSA
;
A
#
# COMPACT_ATOMS: atom_id res chain seq x y z
N ALA A 1 19.89 20.99 -18.92
CA ALA A 1 19.76 21.44 -17.52
C ALA A 1 19.04 20.35 -16.75
N SER A 2 19.71 19.68 -15.82
CA SER A 2 19.02 18.93 -14.77
C SER A 2 18.08 19.92 -14.08
N LEU A 3 16.77 19.66 -14.11
CA LEU A 3 15.90 20.25 -13.10
C LEU A 3 16.28 19.56 -11.79
N ASP A 4 17.34 20.04 -11.15
CA ASP A 4 17.58 19.73 -9.76
C ASP A 4 16.34 20.22 -9.01
N HIS A 5 15.47 19.29 -8.64
CA HIS A 5 14.33 19.54 -7.76
C HIS A 5 14.80 19.86 -6.32
N SER A 6 16.01 20.39 -6.15
CA SER A 6 16.56 20.85 -4.87
C SER A 6 15.63 21.89 -4.24
N TRP A 7 15.02 22.75 -5.06
CA TRP A 7 14.00 23.73 -4.64
C TRP A 7 12.79 23.10 -3.94
N LEU A 8 12.44 21.83 -4.23
CA LEU A 8 11.36 21.15 -3.51
C LEU A 8 11.69 21.05 -2.02
N LYS A 9 12.95 20.72 -1.70
CA LYS A 9 13.42 20.57 -0.32
C LYS A 9 13.79 21.89 0.33
N THR A 10 14.40 22.81 -0.42
CA THR A 10 14.94 24.06 0.15
C THR A 10 13.93 25.20 0.18
N THR A 11 12.90 25.18 -0.66
CA THR A 11 11.94 26.29 -0.78
C THR A 11 10.49 25.82 -0.66
N CYS A 12 10.06 24.84 -1.45
CA CYS A 12 8.65 24.41 -1.50
C CYS A 12 8.20 23.81 -0.16
N MET A 13 8.93 22.82 0.35
CA MET A 13 8.59 22.15 1.62
C MET A 13 8.56 23.14 2.79
N PRO A 14 9.58 24.00 3.04
CA PRO A 14 9.51 25.00 4.10
C PRO A 14 8.35 25.98 3.92
N ALA A 15 8.10 26.47 2.70
CA ALA A 15 7.03 27.42 2.43
C ALA A 15 5.63 26.83 2.67
N LEU A 16 5.36 25.63 2.14
CA LEU A 16 4.09 24.94 2.36
C LEU A 16 3.89 24.56 3.83
N THR A 17 4.95 24.10 4.51
CA THR A 17 4.87 23.82 5.95
C THR A 17 4.55 25.08 6.73
N ALA A 18 5.22 26.19 6.46
CA ALA A 18 4.98 27.47 7.13
C ALA A 18 3.55 27.95 6.91
N LEU A 19 3.02 27.81 5.70
CA LEU A 19 1.63 28.13 5.38
C LEU A 19 0.64 27.27 6.18
N VAL A 20 0.86 25.96 6.23
CA VAL A 20 0.03 25.03 7.02
C VAL A 20 0.09 25.36 8.50
N ARG A 21 1.28 25.64 9.04
CA ARG A 21 1.47 26.00 10.46
C ARG A 21 0.80 27.33 10.81
N LEU A 22 0.88 28.32 9.93
CA LEU A 22 0.17 29.59 10.08
C LEU A 22 -1.34 29.34 10.14
N HIS A 23 -1.85 28.49 9.25
CA HIS A 23 -3.26 28.09 9.24
C HIS A 23 -3.66 27.37 10.53
N ALA A 24 -2.82 26.46 11.05
CA ALA A 24 -3.08 25.75 12.29
C ALA A 24 -3.08 26.69 13.51
N HIS A 25 -2.13 27.64 13.56
CA HIS A 25 -1.99 28.60 14.64
C HIS A 25 -3.15 29.62 14.68
N ALA A 26 -3.48 30.22 13.54
CA ALA A 26 -4.55 31.21 13.41
C ALA A 26 -5.87 30.60 12.90
N PHE A 27 -6.16 29.34 13.26
CA PHE A 27 -7.26 28.55 12.71
C PHE A 27 -8.61 29.28 12.72
N ARG A 28 -9.01 29.88 13.85
CA ARG A 28 -10.30 30.59 13.96
C ARG A 28 -10.48 31.74 12.95
N ARG A 29 -9.40 32.37 12.50
CA ARG A 29 -9.44 33.46 11.50
C ARG A 29 -9.30 32.94 10.08
N LEU A 30 -8.58 31.83 9.90
CA LEU A 30 -8.26 31.26 8.59
C LEU A 30 -9.18 30.10 8.19
N GLU A 31 -10.09 29.66 9.06
CA GLU A 31 -11.06 28.60 8.79
C GLU A 31 -11.80 28.74 7.44
N PRO A 32 -12.24 29.94 6.99
CA PRO A 32 -12.86 30.10 5.67
C PRO A 32 -11.93 29.76 4.49
N LEU A 33 -10.61 29.80 4.69
CA LEU A 33 -9.59 29.46 3.69
C LEU A 33 -9.17 27.99 3.74
N LEU A 34 -9.68 27.20 4.69
CA LEU A 34 -9.40 25.77 4.78
C LEU A 34 -9.68 25.02 3.47
N PRO A 35 -10.79 25.24 2.74
CA PRO A 35 -11.01 24.59 1.45
C PRO A 35 -9.91 24.88 0.42
N ASN A 36 -9.39 26.11 0.40
CA ASN A 36 -8.33 26.51 -0.52
C ASN A 36 -7.00 25.85 -0.14
N LEU A 37 -6.70 25.77 1.16
CA LEU A 37 -5.51 25.05 1.64
C LEU A 37 -5.61 23.56 1.31
N LEU A 38 -6.74 22.92 1.57
CA LEU A 38 -6.96 21.50 1.23
C LEU A 38 -6.80 21.27 -0.27
N SER A 39 -7.39 22.12 -1.11
CA SER A 39 -7.26 22.02 -2.57
C SER A 39 -5.81 22.17 -3.05
N LEU A 40 -5.02 23.05 -2.43
CA LEU A 40 -3.60 23.19 -2.72
C LEU A 40 -2.82 21.92 -2.35
N LEU A 41 -3.07 21.36 -1.16
CA LEU A 41 -2.42 20.14 -0.70
C LEU A 41 -2.81 18.93 -1.55
N GLU A 42 -4.07 18.85 -1.97
CA GLU A 42 -4.58 17.87 -2.93
C GLU A 42 -3.85 17.96 -4.26
N ALA A 43 -3.75 19.17 -4.83
CA ALA A 43 -3.03 19.41 -6.07
C ALA A 43 -1.54 19.06 -5.95
N CYS A 44 -0.90 19.30 -4.81
CA CYS A 44 0.48 18.88 -4.58
C CYS A 44 0.64 17.37 -4.47
N ALA A 45 -0.33 16.67 -3.85
CA ALA A 45 -0.30 15.21 -3.69
C ALA A 45 -0.57 14.47 -5.01
N ASP A 46 -1.40 15.01 -5.90
CA ASP A 46 -1.68 14.46 -7.23
C ASP A 46 -0.67 14.95 -8.30
N GLN A 47 0.62 14.77 -8.02
CA GLN A 47 1.71 15.14 -8.93
C GLN A 47 2.50 13.92 -9.37
N GLU A 48 2.99 13.92 -10.62
CA GLU A 48 3.87 12.85 -11.12
C GLU A 48 5.26 12.88 -10.48
N ILE A 49 5.68 14.05 -9.97
CA ILE A 49 6.95 14.19 -9.27
C ILE A 49 6.77 13.67 -7.85
N GLU A 50 7.28 12.46 -7.58
CA GLU A 50 7.17 11.80 -6.26
C GLU A 50 7.56 12.73 -5.10
N GLY A 51 8.63 13.51 -5.26
CA GLY A 51 9.07 14.45 -4.23
C GLY A 51 8.01 15.47 -3.84
N LEU A 52 7.29 16.05 -4.82
CA LEU A 52 6.24 17.03 -4.57
C LEU A 52 4.97 16.36 -4.02
N ALA A 53 4.61 15.18 -4.55
CA ALA A 53 3.49 14.38 -4.06
C ALA A 53 3.63 14.07 -2.55
N ARG A 54 4.82 13.64 -2.14
CA ARG A 54 5.14 13.35 -0.73
C ARG A 54 5.15 14.60 0.14
N ILE A 55 5.60 15.75 -0.38
CA ILE A 55 5.50 17.03 0.32
C ILE A 55 4.03 17.39 0.56
N GLY A 56 3.15 17.21 -0.43
CA GLY A 56 1.71 17.43 -0.29
C GLY A 56 1.10 16.61 0.85
N VAL A 57 1.33 15.30 0.86
CA VAL A 57 0.86 14.41 1.94
C VAL A 57 1.49 14.74 3.29
N ALA A 58 2.78 15.07 3.33
CA ALA A 58 3.46 15.45 4.57
C ALA A 58 2.87 16.73 5.18
N CYS A 59 2.63 17.77 4.35
CA CYS A 59 1.96 18.99 4.78
C CYS A 59 0.52 18.73 5.23
N PHE A 60 -0.21 17.83 4.56
CA PHE A 60 -1.53 17.39 4.98
C PHE A 60 -1.49 16.73 6.37
N ARG A 61 -0.51 15.86 6.63
CA ARG A 61 -0.30 15.28 7.96
C ARG A 61 0.00 16.34 9.01
N VAL A 62 0.86 17.32 8.72
CA VAL A 62 1.14 18.43 9.66
C VAL A 62 -0.11 19.24 9.97
N LEU A 63 -0.96 19.50 8.97
CA LEU A 63 -2.25 20.18 9.17
C LEU A 63 -3.12 19.41 10.17
N LEU A 64 -3.21 18.09 10.00
CA LEU A 64 -3.98 17.23 10.90
C LEU A 64 -3.38 17.17 12.29
N GLU A 65 -2.06 17.08 12.43
CA GLU A 65 -1.41 17.01 13.74
C GLU A 65 -1.55 18.32 14.53
N GLU A 66 -1.44 19.47 13.87
CA GLU A 66 -1.41 20.77 14.55
C GLU A 66 -2.79 21.46 14.65
N ALA A 67 -3.70 21.20 13.71
CA ALA A 67 -5.01 21.88 13.64
C ALA A 67 -6.20 21.01 14.05
N ALA A 68 -6.11 19.67 13.98
CA ALA A 68 -7.25 18.80 14.30
C ALA A 68 -7.89 19.01 15.68
N PRO A 69 -7.15 19.31 16.77
CA PRO A 69 -7.78 19.62 18.06
C PRO A 69 -8.73 20.83 18.02
N ARG A 70 -8.55 21.71 17.04
CA ARG A 70 -9.36 22.92 16.85
C ARG A 70 -10.52 22.73 15.87
N PHE A 71 -10.59 21.59 15.17
CA PHE A 71 -11.64 21.33 14.18
C PHE A 71 -12.99 21.08 14.86
N GLY A 72 -14.01 21.78 14.36
CA GLY A 72 -15.42 21.46 14.58
C GLY A 72 -15.96 20.49 13.52
N PRO A 73 -17.29 20.23 13.50
CA PRO A 73 -17.92 19.32 12.54
C PRO A 73 -17.71 19.72 11.08
N ALA A 74 -17.87 21.00 10.74
CA ALA A 74 -17.74 21.47 9.36
C ALA A 74 -16.30 21.35 8.81
N PRO A 75 -15.25 21.81 9.52
CA PRO A 75 -13.86 21.55 9.11
C PRO A 75 -13.53 20.07 8.97
N TRP A 76 -14.03 19.21 9.88
CA TRP A 76 -13.80 17.77 9.80
C TRP A 76 -14.45 17.13 8.57
N ALA A 77 -15.67 17.54 8.22
CA ALA A 77 -16.32 17.08 7.00
C ALA A 77 -15.50 17.44 5.73
N LEU A 78 -14.93 18.65 5.68
CA LEU A 78 -14.06 19.08 4.58
C LEU A 78 -12.78 18.23 4.49
N VAL A 79 -12.15 17.97 5.64
CA VAL A 79 -10.93 17.15 5.74
C VAL A 79 -11.19 15.70 5.33
N VAL A 80 -12.29 15.10 5.79
CA VAL A 80 -12.67 13.74 5.41
C VAL A 80 -12.99 13.68 3.92
N ALA A 81 -13.74 14.64 3.38
CA ALA A 81 -13.98 14.73 1.94
C ALA A 81 -12.69 14.89 1.13
N SER A 82 -11.71 15.64 1.66
CA SER A 82 -10.37 15.78 1.06
C SER A 82 -9.59 14.46 1.07
N LEU A 83 -9.57 13.75 2.21
CA LEU A 83 -8.97 12.41 2.31
C LEU A 83 -9.61 11.43 1.31
N ARG A 84 -10.93 11.45 1.16
CA ARG A 84 -11.65 10.61 0.17
C ARG A 84 -11.19 10.92 -1.26
N ARG A 85 -11.13 12.19 -1.65
CA ARG A 85 -10.63 12.61 -2.97
C ARG A 85 -9.19 12.18 -3.19
N LEU A 86 -8.33 12.33 -2.18
CA LEU A 86 -6.94 11.89 -2.23
C LEU A 86 -6.83 10.39 -2.41
N PHE A 87 -7.51 9.58 -1.58
CA PHE A 87 -7.52 8.13 -1.71
C PHE A 87 -8.00 7.66 -3.08
N GLU A 88 -8.99 8.36 -3.64
CA GLU A 88 -9.52 8.07 -4.97
C GLU A 88 -8.53 8.45 -6.08
N ALA A 89 -7.94 9.63 -6.02
CA ALA A 89 -6.97 10.11 -7.02
C ALA A 89 -5.67 9.30 -7.03
N SER A 90 -5.22 8.82 -5.87
CA SER A 90 -4.02 7.99 -5.74
C SER A 90 -4.26 6.49 -5.85
N ARG A 91 -5.49 6.03 -6.12
CA ARG A 91 -5.73 4.61 -6.48
C ARG A 91 -5.08 4.32 -7.84
N PRO A 92 -4.13 3.37 -7.93
CA PRO A 92 -3.38 3.09 -9.15
C PRO A 92 -4.19 2.19 -10.11
N ARG A 93 -5.39 2.63 -10.52
CA ARG A 93 -6.34 1.83 -11.32
C ARG A 93 -5.76 1.32 -12.64
N SER A 94 -4.87 2.10 -13.24
CA SER A 94 -4.17 1.74 -14.47
C SER A 94 -3.43 0.39 -14.40
N LEU A 95 -3.04 -0.06 -13.21
CA LEU A 95 -2.47 -1.40 -13.00
C LEU A 95 -3.46 -2.52 -13.35
N VAL A 96 -4.76 -2.31 -13.12
CA VAL A 96 -5.82 -3.30 -13.34
C VAL A 96 -6.53 -3.05 -14.66
N ASP A 97 -6.78 -1.79 -15.03
CA ASP A 97 -7.48 -1.43 -16.27
C ASP A 97 -6.71 -1.88 -17.52
N CYS A 98 -5.38 -2.01 -17.43
CA CYS A 98 -4.56 -2.53 -18.52
C CYS A 98 -4.67 -4.06 -18.71
N ARG A 99 -5.44 -4.78 -17.89
CA ARG A 99 -5.52 -6.24 -17.91
C ARG A 99 -5.92 -6.78 -19.28
N GLU A 100 -7.02 -6.29 -19.84
CA GLU A 100 -7.52 -6.76 -21.15
C GLU A 100 -6.51 -6.46 -22.26
N PHE A 101 -5.91 -5.27 -22.22
CA PHE A 101 -4.88 -4.86 -23.17
C PHE A 101 -3.61 -5.71 -23.07
N LEU A 102 -3.19 -6.13 -21.89
CA LEU A 102 -1.95 -6.91 -21.71
C LEU A 102 -2.16 -8.42 -21.89
N LEU A 103 -3.35 -8.95 -21.57
CA LEU A 103 -3.64 -10.39 -21.59
C LEU A 103 -4.44 -10.85 -22.81
N GLY A 104 -5.00 -9.94 -23.62
CA GLY A 104 -5.67 -10.32 -24.88
C GLY A 104 -7.11 -10.85 -24.72
N GLY A 105 -7.92 -10.22 -23.87
CA GLY A 105 -9.31 -10.60 -23.64
C GLY A 105 -9.49 -11.88 -22.80
N PRO A 106 -10.72 -12.25 -22.42
CA PRO A 106 -11.00 -13.29 -21.42
C PRO A 106 -10.78 -14.75 -21.89
N ALA A 107 -10.26 -14.99 -23.11
CA ALA A 107 -10.19 -16.32 -23.71
C ALA A 107 -8.77 -16.85 -24.01
N ALA A 108 -7.71 -16.09 -23.73
CA ALA A 108 -6.35 -16.57 -23.89
C ALA A 108 -5.81 -17.14 -22.57
N PHE A 109 -5.22 -18.33 -22.63
CA PHE A 109 -4.42 -19.04 -21.62
C PHE A 109 -5.10 -20.17 -20.81
N SER A 110 -4.74 -21.38 -21.25
CA SER A 110 -4.48 -22.55 -20.40
C SER A 110 -3.33 -22.27 -19.42
N ASP A 111 -3.43 -22.83 -18.23
CA ASP A 111 -2.40 -22.81 -17.20
C ASP A 111 -1.15 -23.58 -17.67
N ASP A 112 -0.24 -22.91 -18.37
CA ASP A 112 1.15 -23.36 -18.44
C ASP A 112 1.89 -22.84 -17.19
N GLU A 113 2.11 -23.76 -16.25
CA GLU A 113 3.15 -23.68 -15.22
C GLU A 113 4.54 -23.64 -15.89
N ALA A 114 4.88 -22.51 -16.51
CA ALA A 114 6.24 -22.24 -16.94
C ALA A 114 7.02 -21.59 -15.79
N ASP A 115 7.98 -22.38 -15.30
CA ASP A 115 8.88 -22.19 -14.16
C ASP A 115 9.42 -20.77 -13.93
N ASP A 116 9.45 -20.40 -12.65
CA ASP A 116 10.17 -19.25 -12.10
C ASP A 116 11.70 -19.46 -12.23
N HIS A 117 12.26 -19.24 -13.43
CA HIS A 117 13.71 -19.15 -13.61
C HIS A 117 14.20 -17.73 -13.31
N GLU A 118 14.59 -17.51 -12.06
CA GLU A 118 15.54 -16.45 -11.70
C GLU A 118 16.88 -16.76 -12.38
N ALA A 119 17.37 -15.86 -13.23
CA ALA A 119 18.64 -16.02 -13.93
C ALA A 119 19.80 -16.07 -12.92
N ALA A 120 20.22 -17.29 -12.59
CA ALA A 120 21.37 -17.54 -11.75
C ALA A 120 22.64 -17.04 -12.47
N SER A 121 23.35 -16.13 -11.80
CA SER A 121 24.70 -15.72 -12.16
C SER A 121 25.64 -16.92 -12.10
N ALA A 122 26.23 -17.30 -13.24
CA ALA A 122 27.27 -18.31 -13.28
C ALA A 122 28.58 -17.75 -12.68
N THR A 123 28.88 -18.14 -11.44
CA THR A 123 30.23 -18.09 -10.87
C THR A 123 30.76 -19.52 -10.76
N GLY A 124 31.74 -19.88 -11.59
CA GLY A 124 32.53 -21.10 -11.47
C GLY A 124 33.94 -20.75 -10.99
N ALA A 125 34.37 -21.34 -9.88
CA ALA A 125 35.74 -21.28 -9.37
C ALA A 125 36.35 -22.69 -9.39
N GLY A 126 37.63 -22.80 -9.79
CA GLY A 126 38.53 -23.86 -9.30
C GLY A 126 39.30 -24.74 -10.31
N ALA A 127 40.44 -24.21 -10.78
CA ALA A 127 41.79 -24.82 -10.90
C ALA A 127 42.05 -26.20 -11.58
N GLY A 128 43.06 -26.21 -12.48
CA GLY A 128 43.98 -27.37 -12.61
C GLY A 128 44.59 -27.70 -13.98
N ALA A 129 45.67 -26.98 -14.37
CA ALA A 129 46.85 -27.42 -15.14
C ALA A 129 46.77 -27.93 -16.61
N GLY A 130 47.55 -27.28 -17.50
CA GLY A 130 48.41 -28.00 -18.45
C GLY A 130 48.27 -27.67 -19.95
N GLY A 131 49.10 -26.74 -20.45
CA GLY A 131 49.80 -26.92 -21.73
C GLY A 131 49.12 -26.54 -23.05
N GLY A 132 49.56 -25.41 -23.62
CA GLY A 132 49.92 -25.33 -25.04
C GLY A 132 48.85 -24.88 -26.05
N ALA A 133 49.20 -23.80 -26.76
CA ALA A 133 48.76 -23.39 -28.10
C ALA A 133 47.60 -22.37 -28.22
N ALA A 134 48.00 -21.21 -28.77
CA ALA A 134 47.24 -20.26 -29.60
C ALA A 134 45.91 -19.69 -29.06
N ALA A 135 45.99 -18.48 -28.51
CA ALA A 135 44.85 -17.65 -28.15
C ALA A 135 44.02 -17.24 -29.39
N PRO A 136 42.71 -17.52 -29.42
CA PRO A 136 41.78 -16.79 -30.26
C PRO A 136 41.49 -15.42 -29.63
N GLN A 137 41.60 -14.38 -30.47
CA GLN A 137 41.40 -12.98 -30.13
C GLN A 137 39.97 -12.73 -29.62
N GLN A 138 39.83 -11.96 -28.54
CA GLN A 138 38.58 -11.34 -28.13
C GLN A 138 37.96 -10.56 -29.29
N PRO A 139 36.62 -10.59 -29.49
CA PRO A 139 35.97 -9.59 -30.30
C PRO A 139 36.16 -8.22 -29.63
N THR A 140 36.91 -7.38 -30.30
CA THR A 140 37.13 -5.97 -29.96
C THR A 140 35.79 -5.23 -29.98
N LEU A 141 35.46 -4.56 -28.87
CA LEU A 141 34.37 -3.59 -28.79
C LEU A 141 34.63 -2.50 -29.85
N PRO A 142 33.71 -2.25 -30.81
CA PRO A 142 33.91 -1.18 -31.76
C PRO A 142 33.84 0.17 -31.05
N ALA A 143 34.81 1.02 -31.37
CA ALA A 143 34.94 2.39 -30.91
C ALA A 143 33.61 3.17 -31.12
N LYS A 144 33.19 3.89 -30.07
CA LYS A 144 31.96 4.67 -30.01
C LYS A 144 32.00 5.85 -31.00
N VAL A 145 31.50 5.65 -32.21
CA VAL A 145 31.19 6.74 -33.13
C VAL A 145 29.86 7.37 -32.70
N PRO A 146 29.77 8.70 -32.48
CA PRO A 146 28.52 9.35 -32.13
C PRO A 146 27.52 9.30 -33.30
N PRO A 147 26.24 8.98 -33.05
CA PRO A 147 25.22 8.91 -34.10
C PRO A 147 24.89 10.30 -34.68
N PRO A 148 24.22 10.38 -35.84
CA PRO A 148 23.83 11.67 -36.41
C PRO A 148 22.82 12.41 -35.53
N VAL A 149 22.91 13.73 -35.52
CA VAL A 149 22.01 14.60 -34.75
C VAL A 149 20.56 14.36 -35.20
N GLY A 150 19.70 14.02 -34.25
CA GLY A 150 18.30 13.65 -34.46
C GLY A 150 18.02 12.14 -34.46
N ALA A 151 19.05 11.29 -34.49
CA ALA A 151 18.87 9.84 -34.50
C ALA A 151 18.22 9.33 -33.21
N SER A 152 17.26 8.41 -33.32
CA SER A 152 16.63 7.79 -32.16
C SER A 152 17.55 6.70 -31.60
N VAL A 153 17.86 6.79 -30.31
CA VAL A 153 18.78 5.93 -29.58
C VAL A 153 18.04 5.32 -28.39
N LEU A 154 18.16 4.00 -28.22
CA LEU A 154 17.57 3.32 -27.08
C LEU A 154 18.49 3.43 -25.87
N THR A 155 17.97 3.99 -24.77
CA THR A 155 18.73 4.16 -23.52
C THR A 155 18.11 3.36 -22.38
N ARG A 156 18.84 3.24 -21.26
CA ARG A 156 18.32 2.69 -19.99
C ARG A 156 17.08 3.41 -19.42
N TYR A 157 16.73 4.57 -19.98
CA TYR A 157 15.58 5.39 -19.59
C TYR A 157 14.48 5.48 -20.66
N GLY A 158 14.60 4.69 -21.74
CA GLY A 158 13.69 4.73 -22.89
C GLY A 158 14.34 5.34 -24.15
N ARG A 159 13.52 5.61 -25.17
CA ARG A 159 13.97 6.14 -26.46
C ARG A 159 14.29 7.64 -26.37
N ALA A 160 15.45 8.03 -26.89
CA ALA A 160 15.94 9.41 -26.87
C ALA A 160 16.45 9.83 -28.25
N ALA A 161 16.31 11.09 -28.63
CA ALA A 161 16.95 11.64 -29.82
C ALA A 161 18.36 12.15 -29.49
N PHE A 162 19.39 11.65 -30.17
CA PHE A 162 20.75 12.16 -30.02
C PHE A 162 20.86 13.61 -30.53
N ARG A 163 21.51 14.49 -29.78
CA ARG A 163 21.59 15.92 -30.09
C ARG A 163 23.00 16.38 -30.46
N SER A 164 24.01 16.04 -29.66
CA SER A 164 25.41 16.42 -29.93
C SER A 164 26.35 15.74 -28.94
N VAL A 165 27.66 15.79 -29.21
CA VAL A 165 28.71 15.50 -28.22
C VAL A 165 29.37 16.81 -27.80
N ARG A 166 29.60 16.99 -26.50
CA ARG A 166 30.38 18.11 -25.97
C ARG A 166 31.89 17.86 -26.13
N ALA A 167 32.69 18.91 -26.02
CA ALA A 167 34.16 18.83 -26.09
C ALA A 167 34.79 17.88 -25.05
N ASP A 168 34.06 17.57 -23.97
CA ASP A 168 34.45 16.63 -22.90
C ASP A 168 34.05 15.17 -23.17
N GLY A 169 33.52 14.84 -24.35
CA GLY A 169 33.08 13.48 -24.71
C GLY A 169 31.65 13.13 -24.27
N THR A 170 30.93 14.04 -23.60
CA THR A 170 29.57 13.78 -23.11
C THR A 170 28.52 13.86 -24.22
N TRP A 171 27.73 12.81 -24.40
CA TRP A 171 26.62 12.75 -25.36
C TRP A 171 25.37 13.43 -24.78
N LEU A 172 24.74 14.32 -25.55
CA LEU A 172 23.43 14.90 -25.24
C LEU A 172 22.32 14.10 -25.91
N LEU A 173 21.38 13.59 -25.13
CA LEU A 173 20.23 12.80 -25.58
C LEU A 173 18.94 13.51 -25.13
N SER A 174 18.01 13.74 -26.04
CA SER A 174 16.76 14.48 -25.80
C SER A 174 15.57 13.52 -25.76
N PHE A 175 14.79 13.59 -24.67
CA PHE A 175 13.53 12.89 -24.48
C PHE A 175 12.37 13.88 -24.59
N GLY A 176 11.13 13.38 -24.71
CA GLY A 176 9.91 14.21 -24.84
C GLY A 176 9.64 15.21 -23.70
N GLY A 177 10.49 15.25 -22.66
CA GLY A 177 10.41 16.22 -21.57
C GLY A 177 11.76 16.66 -20.97
N GLY A 178 12.91 16.39 -21.61
CA GLY A 178 14.21 16.80 -21.07
C GLY A 178 15.45 16.30 -21.82
N THR A 179 16.63 16.72 -21.37
CA THR A 179 17.93 16.34 -21.98
C THR A 179 18.80 15.60 -20.96
N LEU A 180 19.21 14.39 -21.29
CA LEU A 180 20.15 13.55 -20.55
C LEU A 180 21.58 13.77 -21.05
N TYR A 181 22.51 13.86 -20.11
CA TYR A 181 23.95 13.90 -20.37
C TYR A 181 24.52 12.52 -20.08
N ALA A 182 25.02 11.84 -21.11
CA ALA A 182 25.61 10.51 -21.01
C ALA A 182 27.11 10.61 -21.29
N PRO A 183 27.98 10.56 -20.26
CA PRO A 183 29.43 10.46 -20.45
C PRO A 183 29.70 9.24 -21.33
N ASP A 184 30.37 9.43 -22.45
CA ASP A 184 30.70 8.41 -23.45
C ASP A 184 29.51 7.55 -23.91
N GLY A 185 28.26 8.03 -23.87
CA GLY A 185 27.12 7.22 -24.32
C GLY A 185 26.86 5.94 -23.49
N VAL A 186 27.36 5.84 -22.25
CA VAL A 186 27.19 4.66 -21.35
C VAL A 186 25.72 4.27 -21.13
N CYS A 187 24.79 5.19 -21.35
CA CYS A 187 23.37 4.94 -21.17
C CYS A 187 22.68 4.28 -22.38
N VAL A 188 23.38 4.12 -23.52
CA VAL A 188 22.86 3.60 -24.79
C VAL A 188 23.00 2.08 -24.86
N ILE A 189 21.90 1.37 -25.18
CA ILE A 189 21.82 -0.09 -25.05
C ILE A 189 21.20 -0.81 -26.27
N GLY A 190 20.90 -0.12 -27.39
CA GLY A 190 20.33 -0.78 -28.58
C GLY A 190 20.10 0.11 -29.81
N GLU A 191 19.68 -0.53 -30.91
CA GLU A 191 19.71 -0.05 -32.31
C GLU A 191 19.19 1.37 -32.58
N ILE A 192 19.92 2.04 -33.48
CA ILE A 192 19.72 3.42 -33.92
C ILE A 192 18.72 3.45 -35.07
N VAL A 193 17.55 4.04 -34.86
CA VAL A 193 16.54 4.19 -35.93
C VAL A 193 16.32 5.67 -36.21
N ALA A 194 16.56 6.12 -37.44
CA ALA A 194 16.27 7.48 -37.88
C ALA A 194 14.77 7.63 -38.17
N SER A 195 14.09 8.64 -37.60
CA SER A 195 12.70 8.98 -37.99
C SER A 195 12.36 10.46 -37.67
N PRO A 196 11.47 11.12 -38.45
CA PRO A 196 11.48 12.57 -38.64
C PRO A 196 10.74 13.35 -37.54
N VAL A 197 11.01 14.64 -37.50
CA VAL A 197 10.73 15.59 -36.42
C VAL A 197 9.32 16.18 -36.49
N GLY A 198 8.66 16.27 -35.32
CA GLY A 198 7.73 17.37 -35.00
C GLY A 198 6.42 16.95 -34.34
N GLU A 199 6.29 17.13 -33.01
CA GLU A 199 4.95 17.30 -32.41
C GLU A 199 5.02 18.17 -31.14
N GLN A 200 4.13 19.17 -31.11
CA GLN A 200 4.00 20.20 -30.08
C GLN A 200 3.15 19.68 -28.91
N LEU A 201 3.53 20.10 -27.69
CA LEU A 201 2.85 19.82 -26.42
C LEU A 201 1.34 20.15 -26.48
N ARG A 202 0.50 19.13 -26.22
CA ARG A 202 -0.93 19.29 -25.89
C ARG A 202 -1.19 18.94 -24.42
N PRO A 203 -2.21 19.53 -23.77
CA PRO A 203 -2.57 19.22 -22.40
C PRO A 203 -3.29 17.87 -22.36
N LEU A 204 -2.76 16.90 -21.60
CA LEU A 204 -3.32 15.56 -21.49
C LEU A 204 -4.37 15.52 -20.36
N ARG A 205 -5.62 15.75 -20.75
CA ARG A 205 -6.80 15.20 -20.08
C ARG A 205 -7.72 14.70 -21.19
N ASP A 206 -7.43 13.51 -21.71
CA ASP A 206 -8.29 12.79 -22.66
C ASP A 206 -8.06 11.28 -22.49
N ASP A 207 -8.92 10.64 -21.69
CA ASP A 207 -8.98 9.18 -21.52
C ASP A 207 -9.47 8.47 -22.81
N SER A 208 -9.90 9.24 -23.82
CA SER A 208 -10.40 8.80 -25.11
C SER A 208 -9.31 8.26 -26.06
N ALA A 209 -8.04 8.67 -25.88
CA ALA A 209 -6.92 8.21 -26.71
C ALA A 209 -6.50 6.74 -26.45
N LEU A 210 -6.79 6.19 -25.25
CA LEU A 210 -6.48 4.80 -24.92
C LEU A 210 -7.31 3.79 -25.73
N THR A 211 -8.55 4.15 -26.07
CA THR A 211 -9.44 3.28 -26.86
C THR A 211 -9.00 3.13 -28.31
N ALA A 212 -8.36 4.17 -28.88
CA ALA A 212 -7.92 4.17 -30.28
C ALA A 212 -6.63 3.38 -30.50
N ALA A 213 -5.71 3.38 -29.53
CA ALA A 213 -4.48 2.59 -29.59
C ALA A 213 -4.73 1.07 -29.40
N ALA A 214 -5.83 0.71 -28.73
CA ALA A 214 -6.22 -0.68 -28.49
C ALA A 214 -6.70 -1.42 -29.77
N GLN A 215 -7.05 -0.70 -30.84
CA GLN A 215 -7.68 -1.28 -32.04
C GLN A 215 -6.72 -1.48 -33.23
N ALA A 216 -5.42 -1.21 -33.10
CA ALA A 216 -4.50 -1.17 -34.25
C ALA A 216 -3.23 -2.03 -34.16
N ALA A 217 -3.04 -2.87 -33.13
CA ALA A 217 -1.88 -3.75 -33.03
C ALA A 217 -2.19 -5.18 -33.53
N PRO A 218 -1.45 -5.72 -34.52
CA PRO A 218 -1.61 -7.11 -34.95
C PRO A 218 -1.27 -8.08 -33.81
N VAL A 219 -1.97 -9.22 -33.79
CA VAL A 219 -1.80 -10.30 -32.82
C VAL A 219 -0.47 -11.03 -33.13
N ASP A 220 0.60 -10.62 -32.45
CA ASP A 220 1.85 -11.39 -32.37
C ASP A 220 1.98 -11.93 -30.94
N ASP A 221 1.85 -13.24 -30.79
CA ASP A 221 1.69 -13.93 -29.50
C ASP A 221 2.99 -14.03 -28.66
N GLY A 222 4.11 -13.47 -29.15
CA GLY A 222 5.41 -13.55 -28.49
C GLY A 222 5.97 -12.25 -27.91
N ALA A 223 5.56 -11.08 -28.42
CA ALA A 223 6.22 -9.81 -28.07
C ALA A 223 5.57 -9.11 -26.86
N PRO A 224 6.35 -8.63 -25.87
CA PRO A 224 5.81 -7.90 -24.72
C PRO A 224 5.16 -6.58 -25.19
N ARG A 225 3.84 -6.45 -24.96
CA ARG A 225 3.09 -5.23 -25.27
C ARG A 225 3.62 -4.06 -24.43
N PRO A 226 3.78 -2.85 -24.98
CA PRO A 226 4.22 -1.69 -24.21
C PRO A 226 3.17 -1.31 -23.16
N LEU A 227 3.59 -0.72 -22.04
CA LEU A 227 2.66 -0.28 -21.00
C LEU A 227 1.77 0.86 -21.51
N PRO A 228 0.44 0.79 -21.34
CA PRO A 228 -0.49 1.83 -21.80
C PRO A 228 -0.56 3.04 -20.85
N PHE A 229 0.31 3.13 -19.86
CA PHE A 229 0.30 4.19 -18.84
C PHE A 229 1.72 4.63 -18.45
N ASN A 230 1.80 5.79 -17.80
CA ASN A 230 3.04 6.30 -17.22
C ASN A 230 3.39 5.55 -15.93
N SER A 231 4.41 4.68 -16.00
CA SER A 231 4.90 3.90 -14.86
C SER A 231 5.31 4.75 -13.65
N VAL A 232 5.89 5.93 -13.88
CA VAL A 232 6.34 6.81 -12.78
C VAL A 232 5.14 7.33 -12.00
N ARG A 233 4.12 7.82 -12.70
CA ARG A 233 2.86 8.29 -12.09
C ARG A 233 2.19 7.21 -11.25
N VAL A 234 2.08 5.99 -11.79
CA VAL A 234 1.47 4.85 -11.08
C VAL A 234 2.26 4.49 -9.81
N VAL A 235 3.60 4.49 -9.88
CA VAL A 235 4.43 4.25 -8.70
C VAL A 235 4.25 5.36 -7.66
N THR A 236 4.20 6.63 -8.09
CA THR A 236 3.93 7.76 -7.20
C THR A 236 2.55 7.66 -6.55
N GLN A 237 1.51 7.28 -7.29
CA GLN A 237 0.17 7.00 -6.75
C GLN A 237 0.22 5.93 -5.65
N CYS A 238 0.91 4.81 -5.86
CA CYS A 238 1.09 3.78 -4.83
C CYS A 238 1.79 4.31 -3.57
N VAL A 239 2.83 5.15 -3.74
CA VAL A 239 3.54 5.77 -2.61
C VAL A 239 2.63 6.70 -1.82
N VAL A 240 1.90 7.58 -2.51
CA VAL A 240 0.92 8.49 -1.92
C VAL A 240 -0.17 7.71 -1.18
N GLN A 241 -0.72 6.65 -1.79
CA GLN A 241 -1.74 5.80 -1.17
C GLN A 241 -1.25 5.23 0.17
N VAL A 242 -0.02 4.72 0.24
CA VAL A 242 0.55 4.19 1.49
C VAL A 242 0.76 5.30 2.52
N GLU A 243 1.28 6.47 2.13
CA GLU A 243 1.49 7.58 3.07
C GLU A 243 0.16 8.17 3.60
N LEU A 244 -0.90 8.16 2.80
CA LEU A 244 -2.26 8.53 3.25
C LEU A 244 -2.80 7.52 4.27
N ILE A 245 -2.67 6.21 4.01
CA ILE A 245 -3.07 5.17 4.97
C ILE A 245 -2.31 5.35 6.29
N GLN A 246 -1.01 5.59 6.23
CA GLN A 246 -0.18 5.81 7.42
C GLN A 246 -0.61 7.07 8.19
N THR A 247 -1.03 8.11 7.48
CA THR A 247 -1.56 9.34 8.08
C THR A 247 -2.84 9.06 8.86
N VAL A 248 -3.81 8.37 8.24
CA VAL A 248 -5.06 7.97 8.93
C VAL A 248 -4.77 7.06 10.12
N SER A 249 -3.86 6.10 9.96
CA SER A 249 -3.45 5.19 11.04
C SER A 249 -2.86 5.94 12.24
N ALA A 250 -2.03 6.96 11.99
CA ALA A 250 -1.45 7.77 13.06
C ALA A 250 -2.52 8.59 13.79
N MET A 251 -3.50 9.14 13.06
CA MET A 251 -4.62 9.86 13.68
C MET A 251 -5.49 8.95 14.55
N ALA A 252 -5.77 7.73 14.09
CA ALA A 252 -6.51 6.73 14.85
C ALA A 252 -5.76 6.37 16.14
N ALA A 253 -4.46 6.09 16.05
CA ALA A 253 -3.62 5.74 17.19
C ALA A 253 -3.51 6.87 18.23
N ARG A 254 -3.50 8.13 17.79
CA ARG A 254 -3.50 9.32 18.69
C ARG A 254 -4.88 9.65 19.27
N GLY A 255 -5.93 8.94 18.88
CA GLY A 255 -7.31 9.26 19.29
C GLY A 255 -7.84 10.55 18.68
N THR A 256 -7.16 11.14 17.69
CA THR A 256 -7.56 12.40 17.02
C THR A 256 -8.89 12.25 16.28
N LEU A 257 -9.25 11.02 15.91
CA LEU A 257 -10.50 10.68 15.23
C LEU A 257 -11.67 10.45 16.22
N ARG A 258 -11.44 10.35 17.54
CA ARG A 258 -12.51 10.10 18.52
C ARG A 258 -13.61 11.18 18.55
N PRO A 259 -13.30 12.48 18.39
CA PRO A 259 -14.33 13.52 18.33
C PRO A 259 -15.18 13.45 17.05
N LEU A 260 -14.75 12.69 16.03
CA LEU A 260 -15.52 12.52 14.80
C LEU A 260 -16.82 11.78 15.09
N GLY A 261 -17.86 12.14 14.34
CA GLY A 261 -19.04 11.30 14.28
C GLY A 261 -18.75 9.95 13.66
N ALA A 262 -19.47 8.93 14.11
CA ALA A 262 -19.39 7.58 13.54
C ALA A 262 -19.56 7.53 12.01
N HIS A 263 -20.32 8.47 11.41
CA HIS A 263 -20.46 8.59 9.96
C HIS A 263 -19.13 8.89 9.26
N LEU A 264 -18.35 9.87 9.75
CA LEU A 264 -17.06 10.23 9.16
C LEU A 264 -16.02 9.14 9.35
N VAL A 265 -16.04 8.43 10.48
CA VAL A 265 -15.18 7.26 10.69
C VAL A 265 -15.55 6.14 9.71
N SER A 266 -16.84 5.95 9.46
CA SER A 266 -17.34 4.93 8.51
C SER A 266 -16.97 5.27 7.07
N GLU A 267 -17.04 6.54 6.66
CA GLU A 267 -16.55 6.97 5.36
C GLU A 267 -15.05 6.67 5.17
N LEU A 268 -14.22 6.90 6.20
CA LEU A 268 -12.80 6.57 6.15
C LEU A 268 -12.56 5.05 6.14
N LEU A 269 -13.37 4.28 6.84
CA LEU A 269 -13.34 2.81 6.79
C LEU A 269 -13.63 2.31 5.37
N ASP A 270 -14.65 2.84 4.71
CA ASP A 270 -15.01 2.44 3.34
C ASP A 270 -13.88 2.71 2.34
N GLU A 271 -13.22 3.87 2.43
CA GLU A 271 -12.08 4.19 1.55
C GLU A 271 -10.87 3.25 1.79
N LEU A 272 -10.58 2.93 3.06
CA LEU A 272 -9.50 2.01 3.43
C LEU A 272 -9.81 0.56 3.05
N GLU A 273 -11.07 0.12 3.18
CA GLU A 273 -11.53 -1.18 2.73
C GLU A 273 -11.38 -1.31 1.21
N ALA A 274 -11.78 -0.28 0.45
CA ALA A 274 -11.56 -0.22 -0.99
C ALA A 274 -10.06 -0.26 -1.35
N ALA A 275 -9.20 0.46 -0.61
CA ALA A 275 -7.75 0.43 -0.83
C ALA A 275 -7.13 -0.94 -0.52
N ALA A 276 -7.57 -1.60 0.55
CA ALA A 276 -7.12 -2.94 0.93
C ALA A 276 -7.61 -3.99 -0.08
N ALA A 277 -8.87 -3.91 -0.52
CA ALA A 277 -9.46 -4.79 -1.52
C ALA A 277 -8.77 -4.64 -2.88
N PHE A 278 -8.47 -3.41 -3.31
CA PHE A 278 -7.71 -3.16 -4.53
C PHE A 278 -6.34 -3.84 -4.50
N ALA A 279 -5.57 -3.61 -3.44
CA ALA A 279 -4.23 -4.19 -3.30
C ALA A 279 -4.29 -5.73 -3.24
N ARG A 280 -5.28 -6.28 -2.53
CA ARG A 280 -5.56 -7.72 -2.46
C ARG A 280 -5.86 -8.32 -3.82
N ASN A 281 -6.78 -7.73 -4.57
CA ASN A 281 -7.19 -8.23 -5.88
C ASN A 281 -6.03 -8.18 -6.87
N PHE A 282 -5.26 -7.09 -6.87
CA PHE A 282 -4.03 -6.99 -7.67
C PHE A 282 -3.00 -8.06 -7.28
N ASN A 283 -2.78 -8.29 -5.98
CA ASN A 283 -1.84 -9.31 -5.50
C ASN A 283 -2.26 -10.72 -5.92
N ALA A 284 -3.57 -11.02 -5.91
CA ALA A 284 -4.15 -12.30 -6.32
C ALA A 284 -4.06 -12.54 -7.85
N ASP A 285 -4.02 -11.48 -8.66
CA ASP A 285 -3.97 -11.59 -10.12
C ASP A 285 -2.55 -11.84 -10.65
N ARG A 286 -2.06 -13.07 -10.46
CA ARG A 286 -0.73 -13.51 -10.94
C ARG A 286 -0.54 -13.35 -12.46
N PRO A 287 -1.52 -13.66 -13.34
CA PRO A 287 -1.39 -13.43 -14.79
C PRO A 287 -1.11 -11.96 -15.15
N LEU A 288 -1.90 -11.02 -14.59
CA LEU A 288 -1.71 -9.60 -14.83
C LEU A 288 -0.34 -9.11 -14.36
N ARG A 289 0.07 -9.51 -13.15
CA ARG A 289 1.37 -9.14 -12.58
C ARG A 289 2.54 -9.64 -13.43
N ARG A 290 2.43 -10.84 -14.01
CA ARG A 290 3.40 -11.39 -14.98
C ARG A 290 3.42 -10.58 -16.27
N ALA A 291 2.26 -10.21 -16.81
CA ALA A 291 2.18 -9.41 -18.02
C ALA A 291 2.81 -8.01 -17.82
N LEU A 292 2.48 -7.32 -16.74
CA LEU A 292 3.09 -6.04 -16.36
C LEU A 292 4.62 -6.12 -16.28
N TRP A 293 5.13 -7.16 -15.62
CA TRP A 293 6.57 -7.37 -15.48
C TRP A 293 7.25 -7.65 -16.84
N ARG A 294 6.64 -8.49 -17.70
CA ARG A 294 7.12 -8.75 -19.07
C ARG A 294 7.15 -7.48 -19.92
N SER A 295 6.15 -6.61 -19.75
CA SER A 295 6.06 -5.29 -20.38
C SER A 295 7.04 -4.25 -19.80
N GLY A 296 7.90 -4.63 -18.85
CA GLY A 296 8.97 -3.77 -18.31
C GLY A 296 8.59 -2.98 -17.07
N PHE A 297 7.39 -3.16 -16.50
CA PHE A 297 6.99 -2.49 -15.27
C PHE A 297 7.85 -2.99 -14.10
N MET A 298 8.58 -2.06 -13.46
CA MET A 298 9.48 -2.32 -12.32
C MET A 298 10.63 -3.32 -12.54
N ARG A 299 11.01 -3.62 -13.80
CA ARG A 299 12.10 -4.56 -14.13
C ARG A 299 13.49 -4.18 -13.57
N PHE A 300 13.71 -2.89 -13.33
CA PHE A 300 14.97 -2.36 -12.78
C PHE A 300 14.91 -2.06 -11.27
N ALA A 301 13.81 -2.42 -10.60
CA ALA A 301 13.76 -2.34 -9.15
C ALA A 301 14.81 -3.31 -8.56
N ARG A 302 15.42 -2.92 -7.42
CA ARG A 302 16.54 -3.64 -6.76
C ARG A 302 16.41 -5.16 -6.61
N GLN A 303 15.19 -5.70 -6.73
CA GLN A 303 14.91 -7.11 -6.48
C GLN A 303 14.36 -7.85 -7.71
N ASN A 304 14.28 -7.23 -8.91
CA ASN A 304 13.70 -7.81 -10.14
C ASN A 304 12.52 -8.76 -9.90
N LYS A 305 11.57 -8.33 -9.06
CA LYS A 305 10.44 -9.12 -8.60
C LYS A 305 9.17 -8.70 -9.33
N LEU A 306 8.24 -9.64 -9.40
CA LEU A 306 6.88 -9.36 -9.84
C LEU A 306 6.28 -8.21 -9.01
N PRO A 307 5.63 -7.23 -9.65
CA PRO A 307 4.91 -6.17 -8.96
C PRO A 307 4.03 -6.70 -7.83
N SER A 308 4.02 -6.00 -6.69
CA SER A 308 3.24 -6.39 -5.52
C SER A 308 2.80 -5.13 -4.76
N LEU A 309 1.58 -5.16 -4.26
CA LEU A 309 1.00 -4.16 -3.37
C LEU A 309 0.84 -4.71 -1.94
N LEU A 310 1.62 -5.73 -1.57
CA LEU A 310 1.55 -6.36 -0.24
C LEU A 310 1.68 -5.34 0.89
N ARG A 311 2.63 -4.41 0.79
CA ARG A 311 2.81 -3.34 1.79
C ARG A 311 1.57 -2.46 1.91
N GLN A 312 0.92 -2.13 0.80
CA GLN A 312 -0.31 -1.34 0.82
C GLN A 312 -1.45 -2.12 1.47
N GLU A 313 -1.60 -3.39 1.12
CA GLU A 313 -2.62 -4.27 1.72
C GLU A 313 -2.44 -4.43 3.23
N THR A 314 -1.22 -4.74 3.69
CA THR A 314 -0.95 -4.96 5.12
C THR A 314 -1.07 -3.66 5.91
N THR A 315 -0.56 -2.55 5.38
CA THR A 315 -0.68 -1.24 6.03
C THR A 315 -2.15 -0.80 6.12
N ALA A 316 -2.93 -0.99 5.06
CA ALA A 316 -4.38 -0.70 5.07
C ALA A 316 -5.13 -1.58 6.06
N SER A 317 -4.87 -2.89 6.05
CA SER A 317 -5.51 -3.84 6.96
C SER A 317 -5.21 -3.53 8.43
N ASN A 318 -3.98 -3.15 8.76
CA ASN A 318 -3.61 -2.72 10.11
C ASN A 318 -4.33 -1.41 10.51
N CYS A 319 -4.39 -0.45 9.59
CA CYS A 319 -5.11 0.81 9.80
C CYS A 319 -6.61 0.59 10.03
N LEU A 320 -7.23 -0.35 9.30
CA LEU A 320 -8.62 -0.74 9.47
C LEU A 320 -8.89 -1.25 10.90
N VAL A 321 -8.00 -2.05 11.49
CA VAL A 321 -8.13 -2.48 12.90
C VAL A 321 -8.18 -1.27 13.84
N GLY A 322 -7.33 -0.28 13.61
CA GLY A 322 -7.31 0.97 14.38
C GLY A 322 -8.60 1.77 14.26
N LEU A 323 -9.14 1.92 13.04
CA LEU A 323 -10.40 2.64 12.82
C LEU A 323 -11.61 1.89 13.36
N VAL A 324 -11.66 0.56 13.23
CA VAL A 324 -12.73 -0.25 13.83
C VAL A 324 -12.72 -0.11 15.34
N ARG A 325 -11.53 -0.08 15.97
CA ARG A 325 -11.41 0.26 17.40
C ARG A 325 -12.00 1.64 17.69
N THR A 326 -11.62 2.67 16.93
CA THR A 326 -12.17 4.02 17.10
C THR A 326 -13.70 4.03 16.97
N LEU A 327 -14.27 3.33 15.98
CA LEU A 327 -15.72 3.26 15.79
C LEU A 327 -16.43 2.58 16.98
N LEU A 328 -15.86 1.49 17.50
CA LEU A 328 -16.39 0.80 18.68
C LEU A 328 -16.26 1.64 19.95
N GLU A 329 -15.14 2.33 20.15
CA GLU A 329 -14.95 3.28 21.26
C GLU A 329 -15.98 4.41 21.21
N VAL A 330 -16.20 5.01 20.04
CA VAL A 330 -17.23 6.06 19.84
C VAL A 330 -18.63 5.52 20.17
N ALA A 331 -18.93 4.26 19.82
CA ALA A 331 -20.19 3.62 20.14
C ALA A 331 -20.37 3.30 21.64
N ASP A 332 -19.28 3.10 22.38
CA ASP A 332 -19.30 2.85 23.83
C ASP A 332 -19.42 4.14 24.65
N CYS A 333 -18.95 5.29 24.15
CA CYS A 333 -19.02 6.58 24.84
C CYS A 333 -20.45 7.13 25.08
N VAL A 334 -21.50 6.42 24.63
CA VAL A 334 -22.90 6.94 24.62
C VAL A 334 -23.88 6.14 25.49
N GLU A 335 -23.48 4.98 26.01
CA GLU A 335 -24.25 4.24 27.05
C GLU A 335 -23.88 4.80 28.46
N PRO A 336 -24.85 5.11 29.33
CA PRO A 336 -25.26 6.49 29.53
C PRO A 336 -24.60 7.19 30.73
N ALA A 337 -24.29 8.47 30.53
CA ALA A 337 -24.16 9.48 31.60
C ALA A 337 -25.48 9.73 32.38
N ALA A 338 -26.51 8.88 32.23
CA ALA A 338 -27.78 8.95 32.95
C ALA A 338 -27.69 8.52 34.43
N ALA A 339 -26.53 8.03 34.88
CA ALA A 339 -26.30 7.66 36.28
C ALA A 339 -25.63 8.78 37.12
N ALA A 340 -25.17 9.88 36.50
CA ALA A 340 -24.55 10.97 37.24
C ALA A 340 -25.60 11.99 37.70
N LYS A 341 -25.90 11.98 39.01
CA LYS A 341 -26.70 13.02 39.69
C LYS A 341 -26.08 14.41 39.44
N PRO A 342 -26.89 15.48 39.39
CA PRO A 342 -26.38 16.83 39.22
C PRO A 342 -25.75 17.29 40.54
N GLU A 343 -24.42 17.28 40.62
CA GLU A 343 -23.71 17.96 41.70
C GLU A 343 -23.50 19.45 41.38
N SER A 344 -23.63 20.24 42.43
CA SER A 344 -23.78 21.68 42.45
C SER A 344 -22.52 22.48 42.10
N LYS A 345 -22.74 23.65 41.48
CA LYS A 345 -21.86 24.82 41.30
C LYS A 345 -20.55 24.87 42.11
N ALA A 346 -19.46 25.20 41.42
CA ALA A 346 -18.42 26.11 41.91
C ALA A 346 -17.67 26.81 40.75
N ASP A 347 -17.35 28.08 40.95
CA ASP A 347 -16.67 29.05 40.08
C ASP A 347 -15.24 28.68 39.66
N GLY A 348 -14.77 29.31 38.56
CA GLY A 348 -13.39 29.83 38.47
C GLY A 348 -12.55 29.30 37.31
N GLY A 349 -12.20 30.20 36.38
CA GLY A 349 -11.54 29.89 35.11
C GLY A 349 -10.16 29.21 35.17
N ALA A 350 -9.98 28.26 34.26
CA ALA A 350 -8.76 28.02 33.49
C ALA A 350 -9.18 27.24 32.24
N ASP A 351 -8.41 27.38 31.15
CA ASP A 351 -8.60 26.87 29.79
C ASP A 351 -8.60 25.31 29.73
N ALA A 352 -9.54 24.68 30.44
CA ALA A 352 -9.78 23.25 30.40
C ALA A 352 -10.59 22.94 29.15
N ALA A 353 -9.94 22.29 28.19
CA ALA A 353 -10.63 21.72 27.03
C ALA A 353 -11.74 20.78 27.54
N GLU A 354 -12.99 21.23 27.48
CA GLU A 354 -14.15 20.40 27.77
C GLU A 354 -14.06 19.10 26.96
N PRO A 355 -14.40 17.94 27.55
CA PRO A 355 -14.52 16.70 26.80
C PRO A 355 -15.66 16.87 25.79
N ARG A 356 -15.31 17.22 24.55
CA ARG A 356 -16.26 17.38 23.45
C ARG A 356 -16.95 16.04 23.23
N ALA A 357 -18.26 16.00 23.50
CA ALA A 357 -19.11 14.86 23.19
C ALA A 357 -18.92 14.48 21.70
N PRO A 358 -18.87 13.17 21.38
CA PRO A 358 -18.75 12.74 19.99
C PRO A 358 -19.90 13.33 19.16
N LEU A 359 -19.56 13.87 17.99
CA LEU A 359 -20.51 14.49 17.06
C LEU A 359 -21.35 13.40 16.37
N LEU A 360 -22.25 12.77 17.11
CA LEU A 360 -23.04 11.62 16.67
C LEU A 360 -23.99 12.01 15.53
N GLY A 361 -23.59 11.68 14.30
CA GLY A 361 -24.49 11.60 13.14
C GLY A 361 -25.18 10.24 12.98
N ILE A 362 -24.84 9.25 13.81
CA ILE A 362 -25.38 7.87 13.76
C ILE A 362 -25.65 7.40 15.19
N GLU A 363 -26.72 6.62 15.37
CA GLU A 363 -27.09 6.00 16.63
C GLU A 363 -25.96 5.05 17.13
N PRO A 364 -25.58 5.08 18.43
CA PRO A 364 -24.47 4.29 18.96
C PRO A 364 -24.61 2.78 18.73
N ALA A 365 -25.84 2.27 18.78
CA ALA A 365 -26.14 0.87 18.51
C ALA A 365 -25.80 0.47 17.05
N ILE A 366 -26.07 1.36 16.09
CA ILE A 366 -25.74 1.15 14.67
C ILE A 366 -24.22 1.14 14.49
N ALA A 367 -23.52 2.13 15.07
CA ALA A 367 -22.05 2.21 15.03
C ALA A 367 -21.39 0.96 15.64
N ARG A 368 -21.93 0.44 16.76
CA ARG A 368 -21.45 -0.80 17.39
C ARG A 368 -21.65 -2.00 16.47
N LYS A 369 -22.86 -2.17 15.92
CA LYS A 369 -23.19 -3.27 15.00
C LYS A 369 -22.28 -3.25 13.77
N GLU A 370 -22.07 -2.08 13.21
CA GLU A 370 -21.20 -1.83 12.06
C GLU A 370 -19.72 -2.14 12.38
N GLY A 371 -19.20 -1.65 13.51
CA GLY A 371 -17.85 -1.94 13.98
C GLY A 371 -17.60 -3.45 14.18
N LEU A 372 -18.55 -4.16 14.78
CA LEU A 372 -18.47 -5.62 14.97
C LEU A 372 -18.52 -6.37 13.63
N ALA A 373 -19.34 -5.93 12.67
CA ALA A 373 -19.39 -6.53 11.34
C ALA A 373 -18.07 -6.37 10.59
N ARG A 374 -17.44 -5.18 10.65
CA ARG A 374 -16.12 -4.94 10.04
C ARG A 374 -15.00 -5.69 10.75
N LEU A 375 -15.05 -5.81 12.09
CA LEU A 375 -14.12 -6.68 12.84
C LEU A 375 -14.19 -8.12 12.35
N ARG A 376 -15.41 -8.66 12.18
CA ARG A 376 -15.61 -10.01 11.65
C ARG A 376 -15.05 -10.17 10.24
N ALA A 377 -15.33 -9.21 9.35
CA ALA A 377 -14.82 -9.24 7.98
C ALA A 377 -13.29 -9.18 7.93
N LEU A 378 -12.66 -8.34 8.75
CA LEU A 378 -11.21 -8.26 8.90
C LEU A 378 -10.61 -9.56 9.43
N ALA A 379 -11.21 -10.13 10.48
CA ALA A 379 -10.76 -11.39 11.05
C ALA A 379 -10.86 -12.52 10.01
N GLN A 380 -12.01 -12.70 9.38
CA GLN A 380 -12.20 -13.71 8.33
C GLN A 380 -11.28 -13.47 7.12
N GLY A 381 -10.97 -12.24 6.76
CA GLY A 381 -10.07 -11.94 5.65
C GLY A 381 -8.60 -12.19 5.97
N VAL A 382 -8.11 -11.66 7.10
CA VAL A 382 -6.68 -11.67 7.45
C VAL A 382 -6.28 -12.96 8.14
N VAL A 383 -7.04 -13.37 9.17
CA VAL A 383 -6.72 -14.57 9.97
C VAL A 383 -6.82 -15.82 9.11
N TRP A 384 -7.88 -15.94 8.30
CA TRP A 384 -8.04 -17.09 7.42
C TRP A 384 -6.90 -17.20 6.41
N ARG A 385 -6.47 -16.08 5.81
CA ARG A 385 -5.33 -16.09 4.86
C ARG A 385 -4.02 -16.42 5.56
N SER A 386 -3.75 -15.84 6.72
CA SER A 386 -2.56 -16.15 7.52
C SER A 386 -2.53 -17.64 7.90
N ALA A 387 -3.64 -18.18 8.39
CA ALA A 387 -3.77 -19.59 8.75
C ALA A 387 -3.67 -20.53 7.54
N ARG A 388 -4.27 -20.16 6.41
CA ARG A 388 -4.17 -20.92 5.16
C ARG A 388 -2.73 -20.98 4.66
N MET A 389 -2.04 -19.84 4.61
CA MET A 389 -0.63 -19.75 4.20
C MET A 389 0.26 -20.60 5.11
N ALA A 390 0.01 -20.58 6.43
CA ALA A 390 0.72 -21.41 7.39
C ALA A 390 0.49 -22.92 7.16
N ARG A 391 -0.75 -23.34 6.84
CA ARG A 391 -1.06 -24.76 6.52
C ARG A 391 -0.45 -25.20 5.20
N GLU A 392 -0.54 -24.38 4.16
CA GLU A 392 0.06 -24.68 2.86
C GLU A 392 1.58 -24.84 2.99
N HIS A 393 2.24 -23.98 3.78
CA HIS A 393 3.66 -24.11 4.11
C HIS A 393 3.97 -25.38 4.93
N ALA A 394 3.15 -25.70 5.94
CA ALA A 394 3.32 -26.93 6.73
C ALA A 394 3.11 -28.20 5.87
N ALA A 395 2.14 -28.18 4.96
CA ALA A 395 1.88 -29.28 4.04
C ALA A 395 2.99 -29.45 2.98
N ALA A 396 3.53 -28.34 2.48
CA ALA A 396 4.69 -28.34 1.59
C ALA A 396 5.90 -28.95 2.32
N THR A 397 6.24 -28.50 3.52
CA THR A 397 7.37 -29.05 4.29
C THR A 397 7.18 -30.53 4.65
N ALA A 398 5.95 -30.97 4.99
CA ALA A 398 5.64 -32.36 5.29
C ALA A 398 5.74 -33.30 4.06
N LYS A 399 5.24 -32.88 2.89
CA LYS A 399 5.37 -33.66 1.64
C LYS A 399 6.84 -33.88 1.24
N HIS A 400 7.69 -32.89 1.47
CA HIS A 400 9.11 -32.97 1.13
C HIS A 400 9.96 -33.68 2.20
N GLY A 401 9.51 -33.73 3.46
CA GLY A 401 10.16 -34.50 4.54
C GLY A 401 9.96 -36.01 4.46
N SER A 402 8.99 -36.48 3.65
CA SER A 402 8.69 -37.92 3.46
C SER A 402 9.55 -38.59 2.38
N ILE A 403 10.35 -37.83 1.61
CA ILE A 403 11.28 -38.38 0.62
C ILE A 403 12.65 -38.51 1.29
N VAL A 404 12.99 -39.74 1.67
CA VAL A 404 14.31 -40.09 2.21
C VAL A 404 15.39 -39.79 1.17
N GLY A 405 16.06 -38.64 1.30
CA GLY A 405 17.14 -38.23 0.40
C GLY A 405 17.41 -36.72 0.43
N ALA A 406 18.07 -36.24 1.49
CA ALA A 406 18.30 -34.82 1.76
C ALA A 406 19.38 -34.13 0.89
N THR A 407 19.54 -34.47 -0.39
CA THR A 407 20.66 -33.93 -1.20
C THR A 407 20.28 -33.08 -2.41
N HIS A 408 19.00 -32.99 -2.82
CA HIS A 408 18.61 -32.03 -3.85
C HIS A 408 17.21 -31.45 -3.60
N ARG A 409 17.12 -30.42 -2.74
CA ARG A 409 16.00 -29.48 -2.83
C ARG A 409 16.17 -28.66 -4.12
N SER A 410 15.16 -28.63 -4.98
CA SER A 410 15.14 -27.71 -6.12
C SER A 410 15.12 -26.27 -5.59
N SER A 411 15.98 -25.41 -6.13
CA SER A 411 16.04 -23.98 -5.76
C SER A 411 14.69 -23.28 -5.94
N ALA A 412 13.84 -23.76 -6.86
CA ALA A 412 12.50 -23.23 -7.10
C ALA A 412 11.55 -23.51 -5.93
N SER A 413 11.57 -24.72 -5.35
CA SER A 413 10.73 -25.07 -4.19
C SER A 413 11.12 -24.29 -2.95
N GLU A 414 12.42 -24.08 -2.72
CA GLU A 414 12.88 -23.25 -1.58
C GLU A 414 12.50 -21.78 -1.75
N ALA A 415 12.45 -21.27 -3.00
CA ALA A 415 12.07 -19.89 -3.29
C ALA A 415 10.57 -19.64 -3.11
N THR A 416 9.72 -20.61 -3.48
CA THR A 416 8.26 -20.54 -3.25
C THR A 416 7.93 -20.60 -1.77
N ASP A 417 8.58 -21.48 -1.01
CA ASP A 417 8.35 -21.63 0.43
C ASP A 417 8.73 -20.36 1.20
N ARG A 418 9.89 -19.77 0.91
CA ARG A 418 10.34 -18.49 1.51
C ARG A 418 9.44 -17.31 1.15
N LYS A 419 8.74 -17.36 0.01
CA LYS A 419 7.83 -16.30 -0.41
C LYS A 419 6.51 -16.38 0.37
N LEU A 420 5.94 -17.58 0.49
CA LEU A 420 4.75 -17.82 1.30
C LEU A 420 5.00 -17.49 2.77
N GLU A 421 6.18 -17.82 3.29
CA GLU A 421 6.60 -17.49 4.64
C GLU A 421 6.65 -15.97 4.87
N ARG A 422 7.33 -15.20 4.00
CA ARG A 422 7.41 -13.73 4.11
C ARG A 422 6.04 -13.06 3.99
N GLU A 423 5.16 -13.57 3.13
CA GLU A 423 3.80 -13.05 3.01
C GLU A 423 2.98 -13.36 4.27
N GLY A 424 3.10 -14.57 4.83
CA GLY A 424 2.47 -14.95 6.10
C GLY A 424 2.98 -14.12 7.30
N GLU A 425 4.29 -13.90 7.38
CA GLU A 425 4.92 -13.04 8.40
C GLU A 425 4.40 -11.60 8.35
N ALA A 426 4.15 -11.07 7.16
CA ALA A 426 3.63 -9.72 7.00
C ALA A 426 2.20 -9.53 7.56
N PHE A 427 1.41 -10.62 7.67
CA PHE A 427 0.06 -10.58 8.26
C PHE A 427 0.04 -10.87 9.76
N ALA A 428 1.08 -11.47 10.33
CA ALA A 428 1.10 -11.85 11.74
C ALA A 428 0.83 -10.67 12.71
N PRO A 429 1.41 -9.47 12.54
CA PRO A 429 1.10 -8.32 13.40
C PRO A 429 -0.37 -7.88 13.32
N ILE A 430 -0.99 -8.04 12.15
CA ILE A 430 -2.39 -7.66 11.92
C ILE A 430 -3.32 -8.67 12.60
N VAL A 431 -2.99 -9.97 12.53
CA VAL A 431 -3.69 -11.01 13.29
C VAL A 431 -3.67 -10.68 14.78
N VAL A 432 -2.49 -10.36 15.33
CA VAL A 432 -2.35 -9.97 16.74
C VAL A 432 -3.19 -8.73 17.05
N ALA A 433 -3.20 -7.72 16.17
CA ALA A 433 -4.01 -6.52 16.35
C ALA A 433 -5.52 -6.81 16.35
N VAL A 434 -6.00 -7.68 15.45
CA VAL A 434 -7.40 -8.12 15.36
C VAL A 434 -7.80 -8.87 16.63
N LEU A 435 -6.97 -9.82 17.09
CA LEU A 435 -7.22 -10.58 18.31
C LEU A 435 -7.17 -9.68 19.55
N GLY A 436 -6.20 -8.76 19.63
CA GLY A 436 -6.12 -7.79 20.71
C GLY A 436 -7.34 -6.87 20.76
N LEU A 437 -7.88 -6.47 19.60
CA LEU A 437 -9.14 -5.73 19.54
C LEU A 437 -10.33 -6.59 20.01
N ALA A 438 -10.43 -7.83 19.54
CA ALA A 438 -11.49 -8.75 19.97
C ALA A 438 -11.43 -9.03 21.48
N GLY A 439 -10.24 -9.22 22.05
CA GLY A 439 -10.05 -9.42 23.49
C GLY A 439 -10.38 -8.17 24.31
N SER A 440 -10.18 -6.97 23.76
CA SER A 440 -10.56 -5.72 24.46
C SER A 440 -12.06 -5.43 24.50
N LEU A 441 -12.90 -6.25 23.84
CA LEU A 441 -14.36 -6.11 23.90
C LEU A 441 -14.89 -6.51 25.28
N LYS A 442 -15.94 -5.82 25.73
CA LYS A 442 -16.65 -6.20 26.97
C LYS A 442 -17.22 -7.64 26.87
N PRO A 443 -17.30 -8.40 27.97
CA PRO A 443 -17.72 -9.80 27.95
C PRO A 443 -19.08 -10.09 27.31
N ASP A 444 -20.04 -9.22 27.56
CA ASP A 444 -21.40 -9.22 27.01
C ASP A 444 -21.41 -9.02 25.48
N VAL A 445 -20.48 -8.23 24.96
CA VAL A 445 -20.30 -8.00 23.52
C VAL A 445 -19.48 -9.11 22.87
N LEU A 446 -18.46 -9.63 23.55
CA LEU A 446 -17.55 -10.66 23.03
C LEU A 446 -18.26 -12.03 22.90
N ARG A 447 -19.07 -12.43 23.88
CA ARG A 447 -19.68 -13.76 23.95
C ARG A 447 -20.48 -14.13 22.68
N PRO A 448 -21.35 -13.27 22.12
CA PRO A 448 -22.02 -13.55 20.84
C PRO A 448 -21.06 -13.75 19.66
N GLN A 449 -19.89 -13.08 19.67
CA GLN A 449 -18.91 -13.14 18.60
C GLN A 449 -18.10 -14.45 18.61
N LEU A 450 -18.05 -15.17 19.73
CA LEU A 450 -17.33 -16.45 19.84
C LEU A 450 -17.83 -17.49 18.83
N SER A 451 -19.12 -17.44 18.46
CA SER A 451 -19.72 -18.34 17.47
C SER A 451 -18.98 -18.40 16.13
N TRP A 452 -18.51 -17.25 15.64
CA TRP A 452 -17.73 -17.16 14.39
C TRP A 452 -16.23 -17.04 14.63
N LEU A 453 -15.81 -16.55 15.80
CA LEU A 453 -14.39 -16.36 16.13
C LEU A 453 -13.73 -17.70 16.50
N TRP A 454 -14.46 -18.63 17.11
CA TRP A 454 -13.92 -19.91 17.60
C TRP A 454 -13.19 -20.74 16.53
N PRO A 455 -13.75 -20.98 15.33
CA PRO A 455 -13.02 -21.70 14.27
C PRO A 455 -11.69 -21.04 13.90
N LEU A 456 -11.65 -19.70 13.87
CA LEU A 456 -10.44 -18.94 13.57
C LEU A 456 -9.40 -19.05 14.69
N LEU A 457 -9.83 -19.07 15.95
CA LEU A 457 -8.94 -19.29 17.09
C LEU A 457 -8.31 -20.69 17.03
N CYS A 458 -9.10 -21.73 16.75
CA CYS A 458 -8.61 -23.09 16.57
C CYS A 458 -7.54 -23.17 15.47
N ASP A 459 -7.80 -22.52 14.34
CA ASP A 459 -6.88 -22.46 13.21
C ASP A 459 -5.55 -21.76 13.56
N LEU A 460 -5.58 -20.83 14.50
CA LEU A 460 -4.42 -20.07 14.94
C LEU A 460 -3.58 -20.77 16.03
N VAL A 461 -4.11 -21.81 16.70
CA VAL A 461 -3.33 -22.57 17.71
C VAL A 461 -2.10 -23.21 17.09
N ALA A 462 -2.21 -23.68 15.84
CA ALA A 462 -1.12 -24.26 15.07
C ALA A 462 -0.29 -23.22 14.28
N HIS A 463 -0.53 -21.92 14.47
CA HIS A 463 0.13 -20.88 13.69
C HIS A 463 1.61 -20.71 14.10
N GLY A 464 2.49 -20.48 13.12
CA GLY A 464 3.93 -20.36 13.35
C GLY A 464 4.34 -19.14 14.20
N SER A 465 3.55 -18.07 14.17
CA SER A 465 3.78 -16.87 15.00
C SER A 465 3.50 -17.15 16.48
N ARG A 466 4.51 -16.94 17.32
CA ARG A 466 4.40 -17.00 18.79
C ARG A 466 3.41 -15.96 19.31
N ASP A 467 3.50 -14.72 18.84
CA ASP A 467 2.65 -13.61 19.28
C ASP A 467 1.17 -13.87 18.99
N ALA A 468 0.86 -14.46 17.82
CA ALA A 468 -0.50 -14.87 17.48
C ALA A 468 -1.03 -15.93 18.46
N ARG A 469 -0.21 -16.92 18.83
CA ARG A 469 -0.58 -17.96 19.81
C ARG A 469 -0.76 -17.39 21.22
N GLU A 470 0.09 -16.43 21.63
CA GLU A 470 -0.05 -15.72 22.91
C GLU A 470 -1.34 -14.89 22.95
N ALA A 471 -1.69 -14.21 21.86
CA ALA A 471 -2.96 -13.47 21.74
C ALA A 471 -4.19 -14.40 21.80
N VAL A 472 -4.15 -15.57 21.17
CA VAL A 472 -5.20 -16.60 21.31
C VAL A 472 -5.32 -17.04 22.77
N ALA A 473 -4.20 -17.33 23.43
CA ALA A 473 -4.19 -17.74 24.83
C ALA A 473 -4.79 -16.67 25.76
N HIS A 474 -4.56 -15.39 25.48
CA HIS A 474 -5.17 -14.28 26.22
C HIS A 474 -6.70 -14.30 26.12
N ILE A 475 -7.24 -14.37 24.90
CA ILE A 475 -8.70 -14.42 24.66
C ILE A 475 -9.31 -15.63 25.36
N LEU A 476 -8.67 -16.80 25.26
CA LEU A 476 -9.15 -18.02 25.92
C LEU A 476 -9.13 -17.86 27.45
N ARG A 477 -8.09 -17.25 28.03
CA ARG A 477 -8.02 -17.00 29.47
C ARG A 477 -9.06 -15.99 29.97
N GLU A 478 -9.48 -15.03 29.16
CA GLU A 478 -10.54 -14.09 29.55
C GLU A 478 -11.94 -14.69 29.39
N THR A 479 -12.12 -15.60 28.44
CA THR A 479 -13.42 -16.23 28.13
C THR A 479 -13.72 -17.47 28.97
N VAL A 480 -12.71 -18.26 29.33
CA VAL A 480 -12.87 -19.53 30.09
C VAL A 480 -13.33 -19.35 31.55
N PRO A 481 -12.85 -18.37 32.35
CA PRO A 481 -13.32 -18.17 33.73
C PRO A 481 -14.82 -17.90 33.82
N GLN A 482 -15.40 -17.27 32.80
CA GLN A 482 -16.82 -16.98 32.73
C GLN A 482 -17.67 -18.22 32.38
N HIS A 483 -17.08 -19.22 31.73
CA HIS A 483 -17.71 -20.52 31.53
C HIS A 483 -17.58 -21.42 32.76
N ALA A 484 -16.46 -21.37 33.47
CA ALA A 484 -16.26 -22.10 34.73
C ALA A 484 -17.21 -21.61 35.84
N ALA A 485 -17.49 -20.30 35.93
CA ALA A 485 -18.47 -19.74 36.84
C ALA A 485 -19.93 -20.16 36.53
N CYS A 486 -20.23 -20.48 35.26
CA CYS A 486 -21.55 -20.98 34.83
C CYS A 486 -21.70 -22.50 35.03
N LEU A 487 -20.61 -23.22 35.33
CA LEU A 487 -20.57 -24.66 35.57
C LEU A 487 -20.46 -25.01 37.06
N GLN A 488 -20.50 -24.03 37.96
CA GLN A 488 -20.73 -24.34 39.38
C GLN A 488 -22.16 -24.88 39.51
N PRO A 489 -22.36 -26.09 40.05
CA PRO A 489 -23.70 -26.57 40.34
C PRO A 489 -24.34 -25.57 41.29
N ALA A 490 -25.60 -25.22 41.05
CA ALA A 490 -26.42 -24.53 42.03
C ALA A 490 -26.30 -25.31 43.33
N GLU A 491 -25.53 -24.79 44.30
CA GLU A 491 -25.63 -25.26 45.66
C GLU A 491 -27.08 -25.01 46.05
N ALA A 492 -27.81 -26.11 46.22
CA ALA A 492 -29.15 -26.10 46.72
C ALA A 492 -29.15 -25.32 48.04
N GLU A 493 -29.77 -24.15 48.03
CA GLU A 493 -30.44 -23.63 49.21
C GLU A 493 -31.53 -24.64 49.57
N ASP A 494 -31.17 -25.69 50.31
CA ASP A 494 -32.13 -26.48 51.06
C ASP A 494 -31.72 -26.52 52.52
N SER A 495 -32.54 -25.81 53.29
CA SER A 495 -32.71 -25.82 54.73
C SER A 495 -32.55 -27.21 55.37
N ALA A 496 -31.64 -27.34 56.35
CA ALA A 496 -31.83 -28.03 57.64
C ALA A 496 -30.60 -27.86 58.54
#